data_AF-A0A3Q3DAH4-F1
#
_entry.id   AF-A0A3Q3DAH4-F1
#
_cell.length_a   1.000
_cell.length_b   1.000
_cell.length_c   1.000
_cell.angle_alpha   90.00
_cell.angle_beta   90.00
_cell.angle_gamma   90.00
#
_symmetry.space_group_name_H-M   'P 1'
#
loop_
_entity.id
_entity.type
_entity.pdbx_description
1 polymer ?
#
loop_
_entity_poly.entity_id
_entity_poly.type
_entity_poly.pdbx_seq_one_letter_code
_entity_poly.pdbx_strand_id
1 'polypeptide(L)'
;MQRDITKKLGSPKQPSNPFLEMDECYQVRQGFSQKLHQGLSRLRLPLEYMAVFALCAKDPVKERRAHARQCLGKNVNIRREYLKQHAAINKLFSLLPEYVVPYAIHLLAHDPDYVKVQDIEQLKDIKEALWFVLEIIMAKNENNSHAFIRKMVENIKQTKDAQSPADSKTNEKLYTVCDVAMHIIMSKSTTYSLESPKDPVLPTTLFTKPDKVATATKTSQSTKQLARVQ
;
A
#
# COMPACT_ATOMS: atom_id res chain seq x y z
N MET A 1 -18.26 -24.39 0.43
CA MET A 1 -17.82 -23.02 0.05
C MET A 1 -16.62 -22.50 0.88
N GLN A 2 -16.48 -22.85 2.17
CA GLN A 2 -15.36 -22.43 3.04
C GLN A 2 -13.99 -23.11 2.78
N ARG A 3 -13.96 -24.33 2.23
CA ARG A 3 -12.69 -25.07 1.98
C ARG A 3 -11.91 -24.61 0.73
N ASP A 4 -12.52 -23.79 -0.14
CA ASP A 4 -11.91 -23.37 -1.42
C ASP A 4 -11.13 -22.05 -1.36
N ILE A 5 -11.45 -21.16 -0.39
CA ILE A 5 -10.76 -19.86 -0.28
C ILE A 5 -9.33 -20.08 0.25
N THR A 6 -9.15 -21.03 1.16
CA THR A 6 -7.86 -21.34 1.78
C THR A 6 -6.82 -21.96 0.84
N LYS A 7 -7.25 -22.62 -0.25
CA LYS A 7 -6.37 -23.21 -1.27
C LYS A 7 -5.97 -22.23 -2.40
N LYS A 8 -6.67 -21.11 -2.57
CA LYS A 8 -6.46 -20.19 -3.72
C LYS A 8 -5.63 -18.94 -3.41
N LEU A 9 -5.36 -18.65 -2.14
CA LEU A 9 -4.36 -17.65 -1.75
C LEU A 9 -2.97 -18.32 -1.80
N GLY A 10 -2.45 -18.48 -3.01
CA GLY A 10 -1.06 -18.88 -3.25
C GLY A 10 -0.08 -17.82 -2.72
N SER A 11 1.21 -18.15 -2.71
CA SER A 11 2.29 -17.23 -2.35
C SER A 11 2.15 -15.88 -3.09
N PRO A 12 2.44 -14.74 -2.43
CA PRO A 12 2.33 -13.42 -3.04
C PRO A 12 3.15 -13.38 -4.33
N LYS A 13 2.48 -13.11 -5.44
CA LYS A 13 3.06 -12.94 -6.76
C LYS A 13 2.49 -11.63 -7.27
N GLN A 14 3.35 -10.61 -7.31
CA GLN A 14 3.00 -9.31 -7.87
C GLN A 14 2.19 -9.49 -9.17
N PRO A 15 1.21 -8.60 -9.45
CA PRO A 15 0.45 -8.65 -10.69
C PRO A 15 1.41 -8.77 -11.87
N SER A 16 1.13 -9.65 -12.83
CA SER A 16 2.00 -9.88 -13.99
C SER A 16 2.31 -8.60 -14.76
N ASN A 17 1.43 -7.59 -14.67
CA ASN A 17 1.72 -6.20 -14.99
C ASN A 17 0.70 -5.27 -14.27
N PRO A 18 1.03 -4.62 -13.14
CA PRO A 18 0.11 -3.73 -12.44
C PRO A 18 -0.19 -2.44 -13.24
N PHE A 19 0.67 -2.10 -14.21
CA PHE A 19 0.55 -0.88 -15.02
C PHE A 19 -0.51 -0.96 -16.12
N LEU A 20 -1.20 -2.10 -16.29
CA LEU A 20 -2.39 -2.17 -17.15
C LEU A 20 -3.53 -1.25 -16.66
N GLU A 21 -3.53 -0.85 -15.39
CA GLU A 21 -4.45 0.17 -14.87
C GLU A 21 -4.14 1.58 -15.43
N MET A 22 -2.93 1.76 -15.98
CA MET A 22 -2.42 3.00 -16.58
C MET A 22 -2.36 2.97 -18.12
N ASP A 23 -3.00 1.98 -18.75
CA ASP A 23 -2.99 1.82 -20.21
C ASP A 23 -3.63 3.01 -20.94
N GLU A 24 -3.07 3.41 -22.08
CA GLU A 24 -3.62 4.51 -22.90
C GLU A 24 -5.06 4.22 -23.35
N CYS A 25 -5.37 2.94 -23.61
CA CYS A 25 -6.69 2.49 -24.02
C CYS A 25 -7.65 2.42 -22.83
N TYR A 26 -8.67 3.27 -22.86
CA TYR A 26 -9.72 3.31 -21.85
C TYR A 26 -10.37 1.93 -21.60
N GLN A 27 -10.64 1.18 -22.67
CA GLN A 27 -11.30 -0.13 -22.62
C GLN A 27 -10.40 -1.17 -21.94
N VAL A 28 -9.09 -1.12 -22.15
CA VAL A 28 -8.12 -2.00 -21.47
C VAL A 28 -8.14 -1.71 -19.98
N ARG A 29 -7.97 -0.44 -19.59
CA ARG A 29 -8.07 -0.04 -18.19
C ARG A 29 -9.40 -0.49 -17.58
N GLN A 30 -10.51 -0.39 -18.32
CA GLN A 30 -11.86 -0.65 -17.80
C GLN A 30 -12.06 -2.16 -17.58
N GLY A 31 -11.70 -2.97 -18.57
CA GLY A 31 -11.76 -4.42 -18.48
C GLY A 31 -10.88 -4.95 -17.36
N PHE A 32 -9.66 -4.41 -17.22
CA PHE A 32 -8.75 -4.78 -16.14
C PHE A 32 -9.34 -4.45 -14.76
N SER A 33 -9.82 -3.22 -14.55
CA SER A 33 -10.41 -2.78 -13.27
C SER A 33 -11.63 -3.63 -12.86
N GLN A 34 -12.46 -4.04 -13.82
CA GLN A 34 -13.59 -4.94 -13.57
C GLN A 34 -13.14 -6.33 -13.11
N LYS A 35 -12.13 -6.92 -13.76
CA LYS A 35 -11.58 -8.24 -13.38
C LYS A 35 -10.86 -8.19 -12.04
N LEU A 36 -10.11 -7.11 -11.80
CA LEU A 36 -9.46 -6.81 -10.53
C LEU A 36 -10.48 -6.79 -9.39
N HIS A 37 -11.53 -5.98 -9.54
CA HIS A 37 -12.61 -5.90 -8.55
C HIS A 37 -13.31 -7.25 -8.34
N GLN A 38 -13.61 -7.98 -9.41
CA GLN A 38 -14.28 -9.28 -9.33
C GLN A 38 -13.45 -10.31 -8.56
N GLY A 39 -12.15 -10.38 -8.80
CA GLY A 39 -11.25 -11.30 -8.10
C GLY A 39 -11.06 -10.94 -6.63
N LEU A 40 -10.91 -9.64 -6.34
CA LEU A 40 -10.75 -9.12 -4.99
C LEU A 40 -12.02 -9.30 -4.14
N SER A 41 -13.20 -9.00 -4.68
CA SER A 41 -14.49 -9.13 -3.97
C SER A 41 -14.84 -10.59 -3.65
N ARG A 42 -14.25 -11.55 -4.38
CA ARG A 42 -14.38 -12.99 -4.12
C ARG A 42 -13.30 -13.52 -3.16
N LEU A 43 -12.43 -12.65 -2.64
CA LEU A 43 -11.26 -13.00 -1.81
C LEU A 43 -10.35 -14.05 -2.49
N ARG A 44 -10.27 -14.01 -3.83
CA ARG A 44 -9.43 -14.92 -4.63
C ARG A 44 -8.15 -14.26 -5.15
N LEU A 45 -8.07 -12.93 -5.04
CA LEU A 45 -6.86 -12.18 -5.34
C LEU A 45 -6.20 -11.69 -4.03
N PRO A 46 -4.86 -11.81 -3.90
CA PRO A 46 -4.10 -11.28 -2.76
C PRO A 46 -4.20 -9.76 -2.61
N LEU A 47 -3.80 -9.25 -1.45
CA LEU A 47 -3.83 -7.81 -1.11
C LEU A 47 -2.93 -6.96 -2.01
N GLU A 48 -1.86 -7.53 -2.59
CA GLU A 48 -0.99 -6.82 -3.53
C GLU A 48 -1.75 -6.29 -4.75
N TYR A 49 -2.83 -6.97 -5.16
CA TYR A 49 -3.71 -6.50 -6.22
C TYR A 49 -4.60 -5.33 -5.77
N MET A 50 -4.91 -5.20 -4.47
CA MET A 50 -5.62 -4.01 -3.97
C MET A 50 -4.76 -2.75 -4.05
N ALA A 51 -3.44 -2.88 -3.94
CA ALA A 51 -2.53 -1.74 -4.04
C ALA A 51 -2.55 -1.10 -5.43
N VAL A 52 -2.95 -1.84 -6.47
CA VAL A 52 -3.09 -1.33 -7.84
C VAL A 52 -4.11 -0.18 -7.91
N PHE A 53 -5.09 -0.12 -7.00
CA PHE A 53 -6.00 1.03 -6.92
C PHE A 53 -5.30 2.36 -6.62
N ALA A 54 -4.07 2.36 -6.08
CA ALA A 54 -3.28 3.57 -5.92
C ALA A 54 -2.99 4.24 -7.28
N LEU A 55 -2.73 3.45 -8.32
CA LEU A 55 -2.43 3.95 -9.66
C LEU A 55 -3.63 4.67 -10.28
N CYS A 56 -4.87 4.28 -9.90
CA CYS A 56 -6.08 4.95 -10.36
C CYS A 56 -6.14 6.43 -9.98
N ALA A 57 -5.35 6.92 -8.99
CA ALA A 57 -5.32 8.34 -8.66
C ALA A 57 -4.97 9.24 -9.86
N LYS A 58 -4.10 8.73 -10.74
CA LYS A 58 -3.63 9.39 -11.97
C LYS A 58 -4.59 9.25 -13.16
N ASP A 59 -5.72 8.57 -13.00
CA ASP A 59 -6.65 8.34 -14.10
C ASP A 59 -7.26 9.67 -14.59
N PRO A 60 -7.18 9.98 -15.90
CA PRO A 60 -7.73 11.23 -16.42
C PRO A 60 -9.26 11.30 -16.29
N VAL A 61 -9.95 10.17 -16.19
CA VAL A 61 -11.41 10.07 -16.13
C VAL A 61 -11.88 10.10 -14.67
N LYS A 62 -12.62 11.14 -14.28
CA LYS A 62 -13.10 11.33 -12.90
C LYS A 62 -13.99 10.17 -12.42
N GLU A 63 -14.85 9.68 -13.29
CA GLU A 63 -15.78 8.58 -13.02
C GLU A 63 -15.02 7.28 -12.68
N ARG A 64 -13.88 7.05 -13.34
CA ARG A 64 -13.02 5.91 -13.03
C ARG A 64 -12.38 6.01 -11.66
N ARG A 65 -11.89 7.20 -11.30
CA ARG A 65 -11.36 7.46 -9.95
C ARG A 65 -12.41 7.19 -8.88
N ALA A 66 -13.63 7.69 -9.10
CA ALA A 66 -14.76 7.44 -8.20
C ALA A 66 -15.10 5.95 -8.09
N HIS A 67 -15.15 5.23 -9.23
CA HIS A 67 -15.41 3.80 -9.27
C HIS A 67 -14.32 3.00 -8.53
N ALA A 68 -13.04 3.30 -8.78
CA ALA A 68 -11.91 2.66 -8.09
C ALA A 68 -11.96 2.87 -6.58
N ARG A 69 -12.28 4.09 -6.10
CA ARG A 69 -12.51 4.36 -4.66
C ARG A 69 -13.64 3.51 -4.10
N GLN A 70 -14.76 3.40 -4.82
CA GLN A 70 -15.88 2.57 -4.41
C GLN A 70 -15.49 1.08 -4.33
N CYS A 71 -14.74 0.58 -5.32
CA CYS A 71 -14.24 -0.79 -5.36
C CYS A 71 -13.28 -1.10 -4.21
N LEU A 72 -12.37 -0.18 -3.90
CA LEU A 72 -11.46 -0.29 -2.76
C LEU A 72 -12.24 -0.31 -1.44
N GLY A 73 -13.16 0.63 -1.22
CA GLY A 73 -14.00 0.67 -0.02
C GLY A 73 -14.83 -0.59 0.18
N LYS A 74 -15.46 -1.11 -0.88
CA LYS A 74 -16.17 -2.41 -0.84
C LYS A 74 -15.24 -3.54 -0.42
N ASN A 75 -14.02 -3.59 -0.95
CA ASN A 75 -13.06 -4.65 -0.64
C ASN A 75 -12.51 -4.57 0.79
N VAL A 76 -12.32 -3.37 1.33
CA VAL A 76 -11.97 -3.15 2.74
C VAL A 76 -13.10 -3.68 3.64
N ASN A 77 -14.35 -3.29 3.34
CA ASN A 77 -15.51 -3.72 4.13
C ASN A 77 -15.71 -5.24 4.10
N ILE A 78 -15.68 -5.87 2.93
CA ILE A 78 -15.83 -7.34 2.79
C ILE A 78 -14.80 -8.08 3.66
N ARG A 79 -13.55 -7.62 3.65
CA ARG A 79 -12.46 -8.22 4.43
C ARG A 79 -12.63 -8.02 5.93
N ARG A 80 -13.00 -6.82 6.37
CA ARG A 80 -13.26 -6.54 7.79
C ARG A 80 -14.42 -7.37 8.32
N GLU A 81 -15.54 -7.44 7.59
CA GLU A 81 -16.69 -8.27 7.98
C GLU A 81 -16.34 -9.76 7.99
N TYR A 82 -15.57 -10.23 7.00
CA TYR A 82 -15.10 -11.62 7.00
C TYR A 82 -14.24 -11.93 8.23
N LEU A 83 -13.31 -11.04 8.60
CA LEU A 83 -12.45 -11.22 9.78
C LEU A 83 -13.24 -11.18 11.10
N LYS A 84 -14.26 -10.33 11.22
CA LYS A 84 -15.15 -10.30 12.40
C LYS A 84 -15.89 -11.63 12.59
N GLN A 85 -16.38 -12.21 11.49
CA GLN A 85 -17.11 -13.48 11.53
C GLN A 85 -16.21 -14.70 11.77
N HIS A 86 -14.91 -14.58 11.48
CA HIS A 86 -13.96 -15.69 11.50
C HIS A 86 -12.69 -15.36 12.31
N ALA A 87 -12.88 -14.87 13.55
CA ALA A 87 -11.80 -14.39 14.42
C ALA A 87 -10.68 -15.42 14.71
N ALA A 88 -10.96 -16.72 14.57
CA ALA A 88 -10.00 -17.81 14.76
C ALA A 88 -9.08 -18.09 13.55
N ILE A 89 -9.19 -17.34 12.45
CA ILE A 89 -8.39 -17.58 11.23
C ILE A 89 -6.97 -16.99 11.39
N ASN A 90 -5.97 -17.88 11.39
CA ASN A 90 -4.53 -17.55 11.37
C ASN A 90 -4.01 -17.00 10.01
N LYS A 91 -4.85 -16.31 9.24
CA LYS A 91 -4.49 -15.71 7.93
C LYS A 91 -4.71 -14.19 7.88
N LEU A 92 -4.57 -13.53 9.04
CA LEU A 92 -4.74 -12.08 9.19
C LEU A 92 -3.92 -11.29 8.15
N PHE A 93 -2.67 -11.70 7.90
CA PHE A 93 -1.75 -11.06 6.93
C PHE A 93 -2.29 -11.00 5.49
N SER A 94 -3.10 -11.97 5.08
CA SER A 94 -3.64 -12.05 3.71
C SER A 94 -5.01 -11.38 3.53
N LEU A 95 -5.64 -10.97 4.62
CA LEU A 95 -7.02 -10.47 4.64
C LEU A 95 -7.15 -9.09 5.26
N LEU A 96 -6.30 -8.72 6.21
CA LEU A 96 -6.39 -7.46 6.94
C LEU A 96 -6.04 -6.30 5.99
N PRO A 97 -6.98 -5.36 5.72
CA PRO A 97 -6.80 -4.32 4.71
C PRO A 97 -5.59 -3.42 4.93
N GLU A 98 -5.17 -3.22 6.18
CA GLU A 98 -4.01 -2.41 6.54
C GLU A 98 -2.72 -2.91 5.87
N TYR A 99 -2.60 -4.22 5.60
CA TYR A 99 -1.47 -4.79 4.86
C TYR A 99 -1.39 -4.38 3.40
N VAL A 100 -2.40 -3.69 2.84
CA VAL A 100 -2.30 -3.08 1.49
C VAL A 100 -1.25 -1.97 1.46
N VAL A 101 -0.98 -1.29 2.59
CA VAL A 101 -0.06 -0.15 2.64
C VAL A 101 1.38 -0.51 2.23
N PRO A 102 2.02 -1.57 2.78
CA PRO A 102 3.32 -2.03 2.28
C PRO A 102 3.35 -2.29 0.77
N TYR A 103 2.30 -2.90 0.21
CA TYR A 103 2.23 -3.16 -1.23
C TYR A 103 2.11 -1.87 -2.05
N ALA A 104 1.32 -0.90 -1.58
CA ALA A 104 1.18 0.40 -2.24
C ALA A 104 2.49 1.19 -2.21
N ILE A 105 3.20 1.19 -1.07
CA ILE A 105 4.51 1.83 -0.94
C ILE A 105 5.51 1.22 -1.92
N HIS A 106 5.62 -0.11 -1.95
CA HIS A 106 6.53 -0.78 -2.87
C HIS A 106 6.13 -0.54 -4.34
N LEU A 107 4.84 -0.61 -4.66
CA LEU A 107 4.35 -0.37 -6.03
C LEU A 107 4.73 1.03 -6.52
N LEU A 108 4.50 2.05 -5.69
CA LEU A 108 4.77 3.44 -6.03
C LEU A 108 6.28 3.77 -6.05
N ALA A 109 7.08 3.11 -5.20
CA ALA A 109 8.53 3.19 -5.27
C ALA A 109 9.10 2.61 -6.59
N HIS A 110 8.35 1.73 -7.25
CA HIS A 110 8.69 1.13 -8.56
C HIS A 110 7.87 1.73 -9.71
N ASP A 111 7.12 2.80 -9.48
CA ASP A 111 6.38 3.49 -10.53
C ASP A 111 7.37 4.04 -11.59
N PRO A 112 7.21 3.71 -12.89
CA PRO A 112 8.06 4.20 -13.97
C PRO A 112 8.10 5.73 -14.05
N ASP A 113 7.02 6.41 -13.67
CA ASP A 113 6.94 7.88 -13.69
C ASP A 113 7.75 8.49 -12.54
N TYR A 114 7.99 7.74 -11.46
CA TYR A 114 8.80 8.20 -10.34
C TYR A 114 10.27 7.93 -10.63
N VAL A 115 10.96 8.91 -11.21
CA VAL A 115 12.37 8.77 -11.63
C VAL A 115 13.30 9.50 -10.67
N LYS A 116 12.90 10.67 -10.17
CA LYS A 116 13.76 11.56 -9.38
C LYS A 116 13.20 11.73 -7.98
N VAL A 117 13.95 11.24 -6.99
CA VAL A 117 13.54 11.23 -5.58
C VAL A 117 13.15 12.60 -5.03
N GLN A 118 13.79 13.66 -5.52
CA GLN A 118 13.63 15.03 -5.03
C GLN A 118 12.68 15.88 -5.87
N ASP A 119 12.12 15.34 -6.96
CA ASP A 119 11.22 16.06 -7.85
C ASP A 119 9.87 16.30 -7.17
N ILE A 120 9.47 17.57 -7.07
CA ILE A 120 8.30 17.98 -6.30
C ILE A 120 7.00 17.51 -6.96
N GLU A 121 6.90 17.56 -8.29
CA GLU A 121 5.68 17.17 -8.99
C GLU A 121 5.49 15.65 -8.90
N GLN A 122 6.57 14.88 -9.07
CA GLN A 122 6.49 13.43 -8.87
C GLN A 122 6.14 13.06 -7.42
N LEU A 123 6.64 13.79 -6.42
CA LEU A 123 6.28 13.56 -5.03
C LEU A 123 4.81 13.92 -4.72
N LYS A 124 4.23 14.92 -5.41
CA LYS A 124 2.79 15.20 -5.33
C LYS A 124 1.97 14.04 -5.90
N ASP A 125 2.35 13.50 -7.06
CA ASP A 125 1.68 12.34 -7.64
C ASP A 125 1.72 11.12 -6.71
N ILE A 126 2.88 10.85 -6.11
CA ILE A 126 3.05 9.79 -5.11
C ILE A 126 2.17 10.04 -3.88
N LYS A 127 2.11 11.27 -3.39
CA LYS A 127 1.26 11.66 -2.25
C LYS A 127 -0.22 11.46 -2.58
N GLU A 128 -0.68 11.84 -3.77
CA GLU A 128 -2.06 11.65 -4.21
C GLU A 128 -2.41 10.16 -4.33
N ALA A 129 -1.52 9.35 -4.92
CA ALA A 129 -1.71 7.90 -5.05
C ALA A 129 -1.72 7.18 -3.69
N LEU A 130 -0.83 7.55 -2.77
CA LEU A 130 -0.84 7.03 -1.40
C LEU A 130 -2.12 7.45 -0.66
N TRP A 131 -2.52 8.71 -0.78
CA TRP A 131 -3.72 9.23 -0.12
C TRP A 131 -4.98 8.53 -0.64
N PHE A 132 -5.06 8.25 -1.94
CA PHE A 132 -6.17 7.52 -2.55
C PHE A 132 -6.49 6.20 -1.83
N VAL A 133 -5.44 5.50 -1.39
CA VAL A 133 -5.56 4.23 -0.64
C VAL A 133 -5.73 4.47 0.86
N LEU A 134 -4.86 5.30 1.45
CA LEU A 134 -4.81 5.54 2.89
C LEU A 134 -6.11 6.16 3.41
N GLU A 135 -6.73 7.08 2.66
CA GLU A 135 -8.00 7.72 3.03
C GLU A 135 -9.09 6.68 3.31
N ILE A 136 -9.15 5.62 2.51
CA ILE A 136 -10.18 4.57 2.65
C ILE A 136 -9.81 3.58 3.76
N ILE A 137 -8.54 3.18 3.86
CA ILE A 137 -8.08 2.23 4.90
C ILE A 137 -8.19 2.86 6.29
N MET A 138 -7.80 4.14 6.42
CA MET A 138 -7.82 4.92 7.65
C MET A 138 -9.19 5.55 7.96
N ALA A 139 -10.22 5.32 7.14
CA ALA A 139 -11.55 5.85 7.38
C ALA A 139 -12.16 5.39 8.72
N LYS A 140 -11.72 4.24 9.25
CA LYS A 140 -12.07 3.79 10.60
C LYS A 140 -10.83 3.33 11.34
N ASN A 141 -10.68 3.82 12.57
CA ASN A 141 -9.64 3.41 13.50
C ASN A 141 -10.10 2.24 14.39
N GLU A 142 -10.30 1.07 13.80
CA GLU A 142 -10.63 -0.16 14.54
C GLU A 142 -9.35 -0.79 15.08
N ASN A 143 -9.29 -1.11 16.38
CA ASN A 143 -8.16 -1.79 17.04
C ASN A 143 -6.79 -1.13 16.81
N ASN A 144 -6.71 0.21 16.95
CA ASN A 144 -5.48 0.98 16.73
C ASN A 144 -4.88 0.77 15.32
N SER A 145 -5.72 0.63 14.29
CA SER A 145 -5.27 0.42 12.91
C SER A 145 -4.32 1.52 12.43
N HIS A 146 -4.48 2.77 12.87
CA HIS A 146 -3.58 3.87 12.50
C HIS A 146 -2.16 3.67 13.05
N ALA A 147 -2.04 3.23 14.31
CA ALA A 147 -0.75 2.90 14.91
C ALA A 147 -0.11 1.68 14.24
N PHE A 148 -0.94 0.68 13.88
CA PHE A 148 -0.48 -0.49 13.14
C PHE A 148 0.09 -0.13 11.75
N ILE A 149 -0.60 0.74 11.00
CA ILE A 149 -0.13 1.25 9.71
C ILE A 149 1.17 2.03 9.88
N ARG A 150 1.26 2.94 10.85
CA ARG A 150 2.51 3.65 11.17
C ARG A 150 3.66 2.67 11.41
N LYS A 151 3.44 1.68 12.27
CA LYS A 151 4.48 0.68 12.60
C LYS A 151 4.93 -0.11 11.38
N MET A 152 4.01 -0.42 10.44
CA MET A 152 4.39 -1.02 9.16
C MET A 152 5.34 -0.12 8.36
N VAL A 153 5.01 1.17 8.22
CA VAL A 153 5.85 2.13 7.49
C VAL A 153 7.23 2.28 8.15
N GLU A 154 7.29 2.34 9.48
CA GLU A 154 8.55 2.37 10.24
C GLU A 154 9.39 1.12 9.99
N ASN A 155 8.77 -0.06 10.05
CA ASN A 155 9.46 -1.32 9.82
C ASN A 155 10.02 -1.39 8.39
N ILE A 156 9.31 -0.89 7.37
CA ILE A 156 9.81 -0.87 5.98
C ILE A 156 11.11 -0.05 5.89
N LYS A 157 11.21 1.09 6.59
CA LYS A 157 12.45 1.91 6.62
C LYS A 157 13.66 1.20 7.25
N GLN A 158 13.43 0.12 8.00
CA GLN A 158 14.48 -0.73 8.55
C GLN A 158 14.86 -1.88 7.60
N THR A 159 14.20 -2.01 6.45
CA THR A 159 14.47 -3.04 5.44
C THR A 159 15.11 -2.44 4.19
N LYS A 160 15.43 -3.30 3.24
CA LYS A 160 15.76 -2.93 1.87
C LYS A 160 14.71 -3.49 0.93
N ASP A 161 14.67 -2.93 -0.27
CA ASP A 161 13.92 -3.48 -1.39
C ASP A 161 14.43 -4.89 -1.72
N ALA A 162 13.55 -5.90 -1.64
CA ALA A 162 13.97 -7.28 -1.86
C ALA A 162 14.20 -7.62 -3.34
N GLN A 163 13.64 -6.83 -4.26
CA GLN A 163 13.84 -7.03 -5.70
C GLN A 163 15.20 -6.50 -6.16
N SER A 164 15.70 -5.43 -5.51
CA SER A 164 16.99 -4.80 -5.79
C SER A 164 17.71 -4.32 -4.52
N PRO A 165 18.13 -5.24 -3.61
CA PRO A 165 18.65 -4.86 -2.28
C PRO A 165 20.01 -4.15 -2.31
N ALA A 166 20.76 -4.28 -3.40
CA ALA A 166 22.05 -3.60 -3.60
C ALA A 166 21.91 -2.24 -4.30
N ASP A 167 20.76 -1.92 -4.89
CA ASP A 167 20.56 -0.66 -5.60
C ASP A 167 20.19 0.46 -4.62
N SER A 168 21.12 1.38 -4.39
CA SER A 168 20.90 2.51 -3.48
C SER A 168 19.77 3.42 -3.95
N LYS A 169 19.56 3.59 -5.26
CA LYS A 169 18.51 4.48 -5.80
C LYS A 169 17.12 3.92 -5.56
N THR A 170 16.90 2.63 -5.81
CA THR A 170 15.63 1.96 -5.51
C THR A 170 15.31 2.03 -4.01
N ASN A 171 16.30 1.81 -3.15
CA ASN A 171 16.10 1.92 -1.70
C ASN A 171 15.82 3.36 -1.26
N GLU A 172 16.48 4.36 -1.86
CA GLU A 172 16.22 5.77 -1.60
C GLU A 172 14.76 6.13 -1.95
N LYS A 173 14.30 5.75 -3.15
CA LYS A 173 12.88 5.90 -3.55
C LYS A 173 11.95 5.26 -2.53
N LEU A 174 12.21 4.01 -2.13
CA LEU A 174 11.40 3.29 -1.15
C LEU A 174 11.27 4.08 0.17
N TYR A 175 12.39 4.56 0.71
CA TYR A 175 12.39 5.33 1.96
C TYR A 175 11.68 6.67 1.82
N THR A 176 11.80 7.34 0.68
CA THR A 176 11.09 8.58 0.40
C THR A 176 9.58 8.36 0.30
N VAL A 177 9.11 7.29 -0.36
CA VAL A 177 7.68 6.94 -0.37
C VAL A 177 7.18 6.63 1.06
N CYS A 178 7.98 5.96 1.90
CA CYS A 178 7.66 5.79 3.31
C CYS A 178 7.53 7.13 4.07
N ASP A 179 8.41 8.08 3.81
CA ASP A 179 8.37 9.42 4.42
C ASP A 179 7.10 10.18 4.03
N VAL A 180 6.70 10.10 2.75
CA VAL A 180 5.41 10.65 2.28
C VAL A 180 4.23 9.97 2.96
N ALA A 181 4.23 8.64 3.07
CA ALA A 181 3.18 7.90 3.76
C ALA A 181 3.09 8.28 5.24
N MET A 182 4.24 8.41 5.92
CA MET A 182 4.31 8.84 7.31
C MET A 182 3.75 10.24 7.50
N HIS A 183 4.09 11.17 6.60
CA HIS A 183 3.55 12.53 6.60
C HIS A 183 2.02 12.56 6.48
N ILE A 184 1.46 11.75 5.57
CA ILE A 184 0.00 11.60 5.43
C ILE A 184 -0.62 11.08 6.73
N ILE A 185 -0.06 10.01 7.32
CA ILE A 185 -0.58 9.40 8.55
C ILE A 185 -0.56 10.42 9.70
N MET A 186 0.55 11.13 9.88
CA MET A 186 0.72 12.12 10.95
C MET A 186 -0.20 13.33 10.80
N SER A 187 -0.49 13.75 9.56
CA SER A 187 -1.35 14.90 9.28
C SER A 187 -2.84 14.58 9.30
N LYS A 188 -3.22 13.30 9.11
CA LYS A 188 -4.63 12.87 8.96
C LYS A 188 -5.16 12.04 10.13
N SER A 189 -4.30 11.68 11.09
CA SER A 189 -4.67 10.92 12.28
C SER A 189 -4.15 11.59 13.54
N THR A 190 -4.92 11.53 14.62
CA THR A 190 -4.48 11.91 15.98
C THR A 190 -4.12 10.69 16.83
N THR A 191 -4.39 9.48 16.34
CA THR A 191 -4.27 8.21 17.05
C THR A 191 -3.11 7.35 16.55
N TYR A 192 -2.33 7.84 15.58
CA TYR A 192 -1.18 7.10 15.05
C TYR A 192 -0.09 6.85 16.10
N SER A 193 0.04 7.73 17.09
CA SER A 193 1.08 7.67 18.13
C SER A 193 0.81 6.62 19.21
N LEU A 194 -0.38 6.00 19.20
CA LEU A 194 -0.72 4.90 20.09
C LEU A 194 0.17 3.67 19.84
N GLU A 195 0.09 2.73 20.77
CA GLU A 195 0.78 1.45 20.63
C GLU A 195 0.13 0.59 19.55
N SER A 196 0.98 -0.03 18.74
CA SER A 196 0.55 -0.98 17.71
C SER A 196 -0.03 -2.22 18.39
N PRO A 197 -1.20 -2.71 17.96
CA PRO A 197 -1.83 -3.88 18.60
C PRO A 197 -0.99 -5.15 18.46
N LYS A 198 -0.13 -5.22 17.44
CA LYS A 198 0.79 -6.33 17.12
C LYS A 198 2.01 -5.82 16.35
N ASP A 199 3.07 -6.61 16.32
CA ASP A 199 4.18 -6.37 15.40
C ASP A 199 3.81 -6.80 13.96
N PRO A 200 3.92 -5.90 12.98
CA PRO A 200 3.59 -6.24 11.61
C PRO A 200 4.67 -7.11 10.96
N VAL A 201 4.23 -8.09 10.18
CA VAL A 201 5.10 -8.96 9.38
C VAL A 201 5.09 -8.49 7.93
N LEU A 202 6.21 -7.97 7.46
CA LEU A 202 6.31 -7.46 6.09
C LEU A 202 6.45 -8.61 5.07
N PRO A 203 5.90 -8.47 3.84
CA PRO A 203 6.08 -9.45 2.78
C PRO A 203 7.55 -9.64 2.41
N THR A 204 8.11 -10.82 2.68
CA THR A 204 9.54 -11.11 2.46
C THR A 204 9.96 -11.15 0.99
N THR A 205 9.00 -11.22 0.07
CA THR A 205 9.23 -11.10 -1.37
C THR A 205 9.45 -9.66 -1.82
N LEU A 206 9.10 -8.67 -0.98
CA LEU A 206 9.18 -7.24 -1.28
C LEU A 206 10.18 -6.51 -0.37
N PHE A 207 10.34 -6.99 0.85
CA PHE A 207 11.19 -6.37 1.86
C PHE A 207 12.16 -7.39 2.44
N THR A 208 13.43 -7.02 2.56
CA THR A 208 14.42 -7.87 3.23
C THR A 208 14.12 -7.98 4.73
N LYS A 209 14.86 -8.84 5.44
CA LYS A 209 14.88 -8.78 6.91
C LYS A 209 15.39 -7.39 7.35
N PRO A 210 14.94 -6.90 8.53
CA PRO A 210 15.44 -5.65 9.06
C PRO A 210 16.97 -5.67 9.23
N ASP A 211 17.62 -4.57 8.86
CA ASP A 211 19.05 -4.39 9.10
C ASP A 211 19.29 -4.39 10.61
N LYS A 212 20.25 -5.20 11.09
CA LYS A 212 20.54 -5.33 12.53
C LYS A 212 21.10 -4.04 13.18
N VAL A 213 21.34 -2.98 12.40
CA VAL A 213 22.01 -1.74 12.83
C VAL A 213 21.46 -0.54 12.04
N ALA A 214 20.41 0.13 12.53
CA ALA A 214 19.99 1.43 11.97
C ALA A 214 19.18 2.29 12.97
N THR A 215 19.59 2.33 14.23
CA THR A 215 19.19 3.41 15.14
C THR A 215 20.14 4.60 14.93
N ALA A 216 19.61 5.72 14.42
CA ALA A 216 20.08 7.10 14.65
C ALA A 216 20.70 7.96 13.52
N THR A 217 20.63 7.66 12.21
CA THR A 217 21.27 8.58 11.22
C THR A 217 20.52 8.92 9.92
N LYS A 218 19.32 8.39 9.64
CA LYS A 218 18.62 8.67 8.36
C LYS A 218 17.63 9.86 8.38
N THR A 219 17.56 10.65 9.44
CA THR A 219 16.44 11.60 9.68
C THR A 219 16.63 13.01 9.09
N SER A 220 17.79 13.39 8.53
CA SER A 220 18.12 14.82 8.35
C SER A 220 17.89 15.44 6.96
N GLN A 221 17.59 14.68 5.90
CA GLN A 221 17.44 15.25 4.54
C GLN A 221 16.00 15.31 4.01
N SER A 222 15.13 14.32 4.26
CA SER A 222 13.75 14.29 3.72
C SER A 222 12.80 15.31 4.36
N THR A 223 13.01 15.68 5.62
CA THR A 223 12.10 16.54 6.42
C THR A 223 12.02 17.97 5.89
N LYS A 224 13.08 18.49 5.24
CA LYS A 224 13.08 19.84 4.63
C LYS A 224 12.34 19.87 3.28
N GLN A 225 12.27 18.75 2.56
CA GLN A 225 11.62 18.67 1.24
C GLN A 225 10.09 18.50 1.38
N LEU A 226 9.63 17.72 2.36
CA LEU A 226 8.20 17.46 2.62
C LEU A 226 7.38 18.72 2.94
N ALA A 227 8.00 19.73 3.57
CA ALA A 227 7.35 21.01 3.85
C ALA A 227 6.97 21.80 2.56
N ARG A 228 7.58 21.47 1.41
CA ARG A 228 7.28 22.08 0.11
C ARG A 228 6.22 21.30 -0.69
N VAL A 229 5.81 20.13 -0.19
CA VAL A 229 4.77 19.27 -0.77
C VAL A 229 3.43 19.43 -0.02
N GLN A 230 3.39 20.25 1.05
CA GLN A 230 2.17 20.63 1.77
C GLN A 230 1.32 21.60 0.95
#